data_AF-A0A6C1P1Q3-F1
#
_entry.id   AF-A0A6C1P1Q3-F1
#
_cell.length_a   1.000
_cell.length_b   1.000
_cell.length_c   1.000
_cell.angle_alpha   90.00
_cell.angle_beta   90.00
_cell.angle_gamma   90.00
#
_symmetry.space_group_name_H-M   'P 1'
#
loop_
_entity.id
_entity.type
_entity.pdbx_description
1 polymer ?
#
loop_
_entity_poly.entity_id
_entity_poly.type
_entity_poly.pdbx_seq_one_letter_code
_entity_poly.pdbx_strand_id
1 'polypeptide(L)'
;MKYNWDIQKNELLKKERGITFERICVAIEQGRILDILEHPDKKTYGNQKLYVLEIDSYVWVVPFRDDEYSETRFLITAFPSRKLQKIYKRGNP
;
A
#
# COMPACT_ATOMS: atom_id res chain seq x y z
N MET A 1 -8.46 -0.82 13.34
CA MET A 1 -8.22 -0.12 12.07
C MET A 1 -9.13 -0.71 11.00
N LYS A 2 -9.95 0.13 10.34
CA LYS A 2 -10.80 -0.30 9.22
C LYS A 2 -10.17 0.11 7.89
N TYR A 3 -10.40 -0.68 6.85
CA TYR A 3 -9.95 -0.36 5.49
C TYR A 3 -11.15 -0.18 4.57
N ASN A 4 -11.04 0.80 3.68
CA ASN A 4 -12.06 1.08 2.68
C ASN A 4 -11.38 1.42 1.35
N TRP A 5 -12.05 1.15 0.23
CA TRP A 5 -11.56 1.39 -1.11
C TRP A 5 -12.72 1.50 -2.09
N ASP A 6 -12.44 2.08 -3.25
CA ASP A 6 -13.39 2.11 -4.36
C ASP A 6 -13.42 0.73 -5.06
N ILE A 7 -14.62 0.18 -5.24
CA ILE A 7 -14.82 -1.15 -5.84
C ILE A 7 -14.32 -1.18 -7.29
N GLN A 8 -14.54 -0.13 -8.08
CA GLN A 8 -14.08 -0.08 -9.47
C GLN A 8 -12.55 -0.06 -9.55
N LYS A 9 -11.89 0.66 -8.63
CA LYS A 9 -10.42 0.64 -8.54
C LYS A 9 -9.90 -0.73 -8.13
N ASN A 10 -10.61 -1.45 -7.27
CA ASN A 10 -10.23 -2.81 -6.89
C ASN A 10 -10.24 -3.76 -8.09
N GLU A 11 -11.33 -3.75 -8.86
CA GLU A 11 -11.45 -4.58 -10.06
C GLU A 11 -10.42 -4.20 -11.12
N LEU A 12 -10.10 -2.90 -11.26
CA LEU A 12 -9.03 -2.46 -12.15
C LEU A 12 -7.66 -3.00 -11.73
N LEU A 13 -7.31 -2.92 -10.44
CA LEU A 13 -6.06 -3.49 -9.92
C LEU A 13 -5.98 -5.01 -10.15
N LYS A 14 -7.11 -5.70 -9.94
CA LYS A 14 -7.20 -7.14 -10.17
C LYS A 14 -6.90 -7.49 -11.63
N LYS A 15 -7.53 -6.75 -12.56
CA LYS A 15 -7.38 -6.96 -14.00
C LYS A 15 -5.99 -6.59 -14.51
N GLU A 16 -5.44 -5.46 -14.09
CA GLU A 16 -4.17 -4.94 -14.62
C GLU A 16 -2.94 -5.54 -13.94
N ARG A 17 -3.03 -5.85 -12.64
CA ARG A 17 -1.87 -6.16 -11.80
C ARG A 17 -2.02 -7.46 -11.02
N GLY A 18 -3.14 -8.17 -11.15
CA GLY A 18 -3.37 -9.44 -10.47
C GLY A 18 -3.45 -9.34 -8.95
N ILE A 19 -3.74 -8.15 -8.41
CA ILE A 19 -3.83 -7.89 -6.96
C ILE A 19 -5.13 -7.19 -6.62
N THR A 20 -5.64 -7.42 -5.42
CA THR A 20 -6.84 -6.75 -4.89
C THR A 20 -6.53 -6.07 -3.55
N PHE A 21 -7.35 -5.12 -3.16
CA PHE A 21 -7.26 -4.46 -1.86
C PHE A 21 -7.54 -5.42 -0.71
N GLU A 22 -8.39 -6.44 -0.89
CA GLU A 22 -8.58 -7.49 0.11
C GLU A 22 -7.27 -8.22 0.38
N ARG A 23 -6.53 -8.58 -0.68
CA ARG A 23 -5.23 -9.24 -0.56
C ARG A 23 -4.20 -8.36 0.14
N ILE A 24 -4.24 -7.06 -0.12
CA ILE A 24 -3.40 -6.05 0.56
C ILE A 24 -3.75 -5.96 2.04
N CYS A 25 -5.04 -5.96 2.40
CA CYS A 25 -5.49 -5.93 3.79
C CYS A 25 -5.03 -7.18 4.55
N VAL A 26 -5.17 -8.37 3.94
CA VAL A 26 -4.66 -9.62 4.51
C VAL A 26 -3.15 -9.54 4.75
N ALA A 27 -2.38 -9.01 3.82
CA ALA A 27 -0.92 -8.83 4.00
C ALA A 27 -0.60 -7.87 5.15
N ILE A 28 -1.36 -6.78 5.29
CA ILE A 28 -1.21 -5.84 6.41
C ILE A 28 -1.51 -6.52 7.74
N GLU A 29 -2.63 -7.26 7.84
CA GLU A 29 -3.03 -7.99 9.05
C GLU A 29 -2.02 -9.08 9.44
N GLN A 30 -1.35 -9.68 8.45
CA GLN A 30 -0.27 -10.64 8.65
C GLN A 30 1.07 -9.99 9.04
N GLY A 31 1.12 -8.67 9.24
CA GLY A 31 2.34 -7.96 9.61
C GLY A 31 3.38 -7.87 8.49
N ARG A 32 2.96 -7.96 7.21
CA ARG A 32 3.85 -7.85 6.05
C ARG A 32 4.22 -6.41 5.68
N ILE A 33 3.96 -5.45 6.58
CA ILE A 33 4.41 -4.07 6.41
C ILE A 33 5.91 -4.01 6.65
N LEU A 34 6.64 -3.61 5.63
CA LEU A 34 8.07 -3.33 5.69
C LEU A 34 8.33 -1.90 6.17
N ASP A 35 7.50 -0.95 5.75
CA ASP A 35 7.64 0.47 6.11
C ASP A 35 6.35 1.27 5.83
N ILE A 36 6.26 2.46 6.41
CA ILE A 36 5.23 3.46 6.12
C ILE A 36 5.93 4.78 5.77
N LEU A 37 5.92 5.14 4.49
CA LEU A 37 6.58 6.35 4.00
C LEU A 37 5.58 7.51 3.93
N GLU A 38 6.02 8.69 4.33
CA GLU A 38 5.28 9.93 4.07
C GLU A 38 5.61 10.46 2.67
N HIS A 39 4.62 11.07 2.00
CA HIS A 39 4.92 11.77 0.76
C HIS A 39 5.79 13.01 1.09
N PRO A 40 6.94 13.21 0.42
CA PRO A 40 7.85 14.32 0.72
C PRO A 40 7.18 15.69 0.52
N ASP A 41 6.33 15.81 -0.50
CA ASP A 41 5.55 17.02 -0.76
C ASP A 41 4.18 17.03 -0.04
N LYS A 42 4.20 17.08 1.30
CA LYS A 42 2.97 17.18 2.14
C LYS A 42 2.06 18.35 1.76
N LYS A 43 2.62 19.45 1.25
CA LYS A 43 1.88 20.65 0.81
C LYS A 43 1.03 20.41 -0.44
N THR A 44 1.46 19.52 -1.34
CA THR A 44 0.81 19.31 -2.67
C THR A 44 -0.02 18.03 -2.69
N TYR A 45 0.37 17.01 -1.92
CA TYR A 45 -0.27 15.68 -1.90
C TYR A 45 -1.02 15.35 -0.59
N GLY A 46 -1.20 16.35 0.29
CA GLY A 46 -1.97 16.22 1.53
C GLY A 46 -1.41 15.19 2.52
N ASN A 47 -2.27 14.67 3.39
CA ASN A 47 -1.96 13.65 4.40
C ASN A 47 -1.83 12.22 3.82
N GLN A 48 -1.46 12.10 2.54
CA GLN A 48 -1.29 10.80 1.88
C GLN A 48 0.02 10.14 2.34
N LYS A 49 -0.09 8.87 2.73
CA LYS A 49 1.02 8.01 3.14
C LYS A 49 1.10 6.80 2.23
N LEU A 50 2.22 6.10 2.28
CA LEU A 50 2.51 4.95 1.44
C LEU A 50 2.83 3.76 2.34
N TYR A 51 2.06 2.68 2.24
CA TYR A 51 2.54 1.40 2.76
C TYR A 51 3.57 0.81 1.82
N VAL A 52 4.62 0.26 2.40
CA VAL A 52 5.55 -0.63 1.73
C VAL A 52 5.29 -2.03 2.28
N LEU A 53 4.80 -2.93 1.44
CA LEU A 53 4.36 -4.27 1.82
C LEU A 53 5.16 -5.33 1.08
N GLU A 54 5.42 -6.47 1.73
CA GLU A 54 5.87 -7.67 1.03
C GLU A 54 4.68 -8.58 0.70
N ILE A 55 4.44 -8.81 -0.60
CA ILE A 55 3.39 -9.73 -1.09
C ILE A 55 4.03 -10.61 -2.17
N ASP A 56 3.93 -11.93 -2.00
CA ASP A 56 4.55 -12.95 -2.88
C ASP A 56 6.04 -12.73 -3.13
N SER A 57 6.80 -12.43 -2.07
CA SER A 57 8.26 -12.13 -2.15
C SER A 57 8.61 -10.88 -2.95
N TYR A 58 7.62 -10.05 -3.30
CA TYR A 58 7.82 -8.79 -4.01
C TYR A 58 7.32 -7.61 -3.17
N VAL A 59 8.00 -6.47 -3.28
CA VAL A 59 7.67 -5.24 -2.57
C VAL A 59 6.65 -4.44 -3.36
N TRP A 60 5.52 -4.19 -2.72
CA TRP A 60 4.41 -3.40 -3.20
C TRP A 60 4.30 -2.08 -2.45
N VAL A 61 3.92 -1.03 -3.17
CA VAL A 61 3.60 0.28 -2.61
C VAL A 61 2.11 0.49 -2.72
N VAL A 62 1.47 0.84 -1.61
CA VAL A 62 0.03 1.08 -1.53
C VAL A 62 -0.21 2.47 -0.95
N PRO A 63 -0.51 3.47 -1.80
CA PRO A 63 -0.93 4.78 -1.31
C PRO A 63 -2.26 4.70 -0.57
N PHE A 64 -2.32 5.38 0.58
CA PHE A 64 -3.50 5.48 1.41
C PHE A 64 -3.64 6.86 2.05
N ARG A 65 -4.86 7.18 2.45
CA ARG A 65 -5.16 8.35 3.30
C ARG A 65 -5.90 7.89 4.55
N ASP A 66 -5.55 8.49 5.68
CA ASP A 66 -6.30 8.33 6.93
C ASP A 66 -7.55 9.22 6.86
N ASP A 67 -8.67 8.73 7.39
CA ASP A 67 -9.85 9.55 7.66
C ASP A 67 -9.58 10.45 8.88
N GLU A 68 -9.96 11.73 8.81
CA GLU A 68 -9.68 12.68 9.90
C GLU A 68 -10.61 12.48 11.11
N TYR A 69 -11.76 11.83 10.92
CA TYR A 69 -12.82 11.72 11.93
C TYR A 69 -13.04 10.28 12.41
N SER A 70 -12.35 9.29 11.83
CA SER A 70 -12.51 7.87 12.13
C SER A 70 -11.23 7.07 11.96
N GLU A 71 -11.17 5.87 12.55
CA GLU A 71 -10.07 4.92 12.36
C GLU A 71 -10.13 4.16 11.01
N THR A 72 -10.55 4.85 9.95
CA THR A 72 -10.70 4.28 8.60
C THR A 72 -9.54 4.73 7.72
N ARG A 73 -8.92 3.77 7.02
CA ARG A 73 -7.91 4.04 6.00
C ARG A 73 -8.46 3.76 4.62
N PHE A 74 -8.33 4.73 3.73
CA PHE A 74 -8.75 4.60 2.35
C PHE A 74 -7.57 4.22 1.47
N LEU A 75 -7.61 3.01 0.90
CA LEU A 75 -6.61 2.53 -0.06
C LEU A 75 -6.93 3.08 -1.45
N ILE A 76 -5.93 3.66 -2.11
CA ILE A 76 -6.13 4.41 -3.36
C ILE A 76 -5.72 3.56 -4.57
N THR A 77 -4.56 2.92 -4.51
CA THR A 77 -4.02 2.06 -5.57
C THR A 77 -2.92 1.15 -5.00
N ALA A 78 -2.32 0.29 -5.84
CA ALA A 78 -1.19 -0.54 -5.47
C ALA A 78 -0.29 -0.81 -6.66
N PHE A 79 1.02 -0.74 -6.49
CA PHE A 79 1.98 -1.02 -7.56
C PHE A 79 3.27 -1.66 -7.04
N PRO A 80 3.91 -2.56 -7.81
CA PRO A 80 5.20 -3.13 -7.46
C PRO A 80 6.30 -2.07 -7.55
N SER A 81 7.26 -2.08 -6.62
CA SER A 81 8.40 -1.16 -6.65
C SER A 81 9.73 -1.91 -6.72
N ARG A 82 10.36 -1.91 -7.89
CA ARG A 82 11.70 -2.48 -8.09
C ARG A 82 12.76 -1.76 -7.24
N LYS A 83 12.61 -0.46 -7.02
CA LYS A 83 13.53 0.33 -6.19
C LYS A 83 13.47 -0.14 -4.74
N LEU A 84 12.26 -0.26 -4.18
CA LEU A 84 12.08 -0.69 -2.79
C LEU A 84 12.36 -2.19 -2.63
N GLN A 85 12.10 -3.02 -3.65
CA GLN A 85 12.55 -4.42 -3.66
C GLN A 85 14.06 -4.50 -3.42
N LYS A 86 14.87 -3.65 -4.07
CA LYS A 86 16.31 -3.63 -3.82
C LYS A 86 16.65 -3.16 -2.40
N ILE A 87 15.92 -2.17 -1.88
CA ILE A 87 16.20 -1.61 -0.55
C ILE A 87 15.88 -2.62 0.55
N TYR A 88 14.68 -3.22 0.52
CA TYR A 88 14.20 -4.09 1.61
C TYR A 88 14.52 -5.57 1.40
N LYS A 89 14.77 -6.03 0.17
CA LYS A 89 15.03 -7.46 -0.12
C LYS A 89 16.45 -7.76 -0.60
N ARG A 90 17.26 -6.76 -0.99
CA ARG A 90 18.66 -6.98 -1.44
C ARG A 90 19.69 -6.76 -0.34
N GLY A 91 19.26 -6.80 0.92
CA GLY A 91 20.09 -6.65 2.12
C GLY A 91 19.90 -7.77 3.12
N ASN A 92 19.67 -9.01 2.67
CA ASN A 92 19.97 -10.17 3.51
C ASN A 92 21.49 -10.42 3.39
N PRO A 93 22.32 -10.14 4.42
CA PRO A 93 23.57 -10.89 4.58
C PRO A 93 23.28 -12.38 4.77
#